data_AF-A0A1H5WVR5-F1
#
_entry.id   AF-A0A1H5WVR5-F1
#
_cell.length_a   1.000
_cell.length_b   1.000
_cell.length_c   1.000
_cell.angle_alpha   90.00
_cell.angle_beta   90.00
_cell.angle_gamma   90.00
#
_symmetry.space_group_name_H-M   'P 1'
#
loop_
_entity.id
_entity.type
_entity.pdbx_description
1 polymer ?
#
loop_
_entity_poly.entity_id
_entity_poly.type
_entity_poly.pdbx_seq_one_letter_code
_entity_poly.pdbx_strand_id
1 'polypeptide(L)'
;MKLLPKLFIGLSALAFLGSCAKEEIKNVDFSKYNDDNPQTNTELDKWLQTTFLDEYNIDVVYRYNRFYHDLERNVTPPKLEAVRPVMESVLNGYLLPYRKVGGEDFIKKMAPKEWILFGSYSYASDGTTYAGTASAGRRINLYGVNSFNEYGAQLVIHHEFVHILNQLVNIPTDFESISKADYKATWSSTPADTARKYGFVTSYASGSYTEDYAETAAHLLVKGQAWYDRYANTSSAKGKAALKAKEANVANYYTSNLKVDFRALQKEIQNYLKTKANPSDLRFPQYVYRLFKKVSINPSSPTMTKYGLSTPFKTAFDKLVANMKANGYNIPSVDVRFISDNQLVVRFPFVGNDGTTYYADYLFSYTLSTTTGEIEIKKIDQPTVDEKDAGTNYANASIAWVKSTFDTSLLPYFNNKTFVADWLRKDVDPVDYNNLGGFYEKDNSSNFWYGVLSQTL
;
A
#
# COMPACT_ATOMS: atom_id res chain seq x y z
N MET A 1 3.11 -64.12 62.39
CA MET A 1 3.51 -63.14 61.34
C MET A 1 3.48 -63.78 59.94
N LYS A 2 2.29 -64.04 59.37
CA LYS A 2 2.15 -64.55 57.98
C LYS A 2 0.81 -64.13 57.34
N LEU A 3 0.37 -62.88 57.54
CA LEU A 3 -0.91 -62.40 56.98
C LEU A 3 -0.84 -61.04 56.27
N LEU A 4 0.31 -60.36 56.25
CA LEU A 4 0.45 -59.07 55.55
C LEU A 4 0.61 -59.12 54.01
N PRO A 5 1.10 -60.18 53.33
CA PRO A 5 1.27 -60.10 51.88
C PRO A 5 -0.02 -60.34 51.08
N LYS A 6 -1.07 -60.91 51.71
CA LYS A 6 -2.33 -61.23 51.01
C LYS A 6 -3.33 -60.07 50.98
N LEU A 7 -3.16 -59.06 51.85
CA LEU A 7 -4.03 -57.88 51.90
C LEU A 7 -3.68 -56.84 50.82
N PHE A 8 -2.41 -56.77 50.39
CA PHE A 8 -1.96 -55.81 49.38
C PHE A 8 -2.24 -56.24 47.93
N ILE A 9 -2.41 -57.54 47.66
CA ILE A 9 -2.75 -58.05 46.32
C ILE A 9 -4.27 -57.99 46.06
N GLY A 10 -5.09 -58.04 47.10
CA GLY A 10 -6.55 -57.86 46.99
C GLY A 10 -6.98 -56.41 46.77
N LEU A 11 -6.18 -55.43 47.22
CA LEU A 11 -6.51 -54.01 47.13
C LEU A 11 -6.01 -53.36 45.83
N SER A 12 -5.01 -53.94 45.14
CA SER A 12 -4.54 -53.45 43.84
C SER A 12 -5.36 -53.99 42.65
N ALA A 13 -6.09 -55.10 42.83
CA ALA A 13 -6.92 -55.70 41.79
C ALA A 13 -8.34 -55.09 41.68
N LEU A 14 -8.80 -54.32 42.68
CA LEU A 14 -10.09 -53.62 42.64
C LEU A 14 -10.02 -52.19 42.07
N ALA A 15 -8.82 -51.64 41.86
CA ALA A 15 -8.63 -50.28 41.35
C ALA A 15 -8.65 -50.18 39.81
N PHE A 16 -8.74 -51.30 39.08
CA PHE A 16 -8.67 -51.32 37.60
C PHE A 16 -10.03 -51.45 36.89
N LEU A 17 -11.16 -51.46 37.58
CA LEU A 17 -12.49 -51.56 36.95
C LEU A 17 -13.20 -50.22 36.74
N GLY A 18 -12.54 -49.08 36.99
CA GLY A 18 -13.16 -47.75 36.94
C GLY A 18 -12.70 -46.79 35.83
N SER A 19 -11.72 -47.13 35.00
CA SER A 19 -11.10 -46.16 34.05
C SER A 19 -11.51 -46.33 32.58
N CYS A 20 -12.66 -46.93 32.32
CA CYS A 20 -13.34 -46.80 31.03
C CYS A 20 -14.79 -46.37 31.26
N ALA A 21 -14.96 -45.19 31.87
CA ALA A 21 -16.13 -44.40 31.54
C ALA A 21 -15.95 -44.00 30.08
N LYS A 22 -16.68 -44.65 29.18
CA LYS A 22 -16.90 -44.12 27.83
C LYS A 22 -17.47 -42.72 28.08
N GLU A 23 -16.70 -41.67 27.83
CA GLU A 23 -17.30 -40.34 27.75
C GLU A 23 -18.31 -40.43 26.63
N GLU A 24 -19.59 -40.58 26.99
CA GLU A 24 -20.66 -40.32 26.05
C GLU A 24 -20.42 -38.89 25.57
N ILE A 25 -20.18 -38.75 24.26
CA ILE A 25 -20.07 -37.47 23.59
C ILE A 25 -21.36 -36.71 23.95
N LYS A 26 -21.27 -35.84 24.95
CA LYS A 26 -22.39 -35.04 25.43
C LYS A 26 -22.85 -34.19 24.27
N ASN A 27 -24.06 -34.46 23.75
CA ASN A 27 -24.82 -33.65 22.78
C ASN A 27 -24.00 -32.51 22.19
N VAL A 28 -23.08 -32.87 21.29
CA VAL A 28 -22.30 -31.88 20.56
C VAL A 28 -23.30 -31.27 19.61
N ASP A 29 -23.65 -30.01 19.89
CA ASP A 29 -24.49 -29.24 19.00
C ASP A 29 -23.69 -28.92 17.74
N PHE A 30 -23.81 -29.80 16.74
CA PHE A 30 -23.13 -29.68 15.46
C PHE A 30 -23.52 -28.40 14.71
N SER A 31 -24.64 -27.75 15.06
CA SER A 31 -25.00 -26.45 14.49
C SER A 31 -24.06 -25.31 14.87
N LYS A 32 -23.21 -25.50 15.89
CA LYS A 32 -22.18 -24.54 16.31
C LYS A 32 -20.85 -24.69 15.55
N TYR A 33 -20.70 -25.73 14.74
CA TYR A 33 -19.50 -26.00 13.96
C TYR A 33 -19.75 -25.70 12.48
N ASN A 34 -18.67 -25.42 11.75
CA ASN A 34 -18.78 -25.24 10.30
C ASN A 34 -19.08 -26.59 9.65
N ASP A 35 -19.99 -26.60 8.67
CA ASP A 35 -20.29 -27.80 7.90
C ASP A 35 -19.11 -28.13 6.97
N ASP A 36 -18.59 -29.36 7.08
CA ASP A 36 -17.52 -29.85 6.21
C ASP A 36 -18.03 -30.00 4.75
N ASN A 37 -19.32 -30.26 4.56
CA ASN A 37 -19.94 -30.51 3.26
C ASN A 37 -21.34 -29.86 3.13
N PRO A 38 -21.39 -28.51 3.02
CA PRO A 38 -22.64 -27.80 2.82
C PRO A 38 -23.35 -28.27 1.54
N GLN A 39 -24.69 -28.41 1.61
CA GLN A 39 -25.58 -28.91 0.55
C GLN A 39 -25.31 -28.31 -0.85
N THR A 40 -25.63 -29.06 -1.90
CA THR A 40 -25.30 -28.73 -3.32
C THR A 40 -26.41 -27.93 -4.02
N ASN A 41 -26.07 -27.23 -5.12
CA ASN A 41 -26.97 -26.42 -5.96
C ASN A 41 -27.46 -25.08 -5.34
N THR A 42 -26.60 -24.46 -4.53
CA THR A 42 -26.89 -23.16 -3.92
C THR A 42 -26.71 -22.00 -4.93
N GLU A 43 -27.24 -20.82 -4.60
CA GLU A 43 -26.95 -19.58 -5.35
C GLU A 43 -25.44 -19.27 -5.38
N LEU A 44 -24.73 -19.65 -4.32
CA LEU A 44 -23.27 -19.53 -4.24
C LEU A 44 -22.57 -20.41 -5.28
N ASP A 45 -22.95 -21.69 -5.40
CA ASP A 45 -22.35 -22.60 -6.40
C ASP A 45 -22.54 -22.06 -7.82
N LYS A 46 -23.75 -21.58 -8.15
CA LYS A 46 -24.04 -20.97 -9.46
C LYS A 46 -23.21 -19.71 -9.71
N TRP A 47 -23.05 -18.87 -8.69
CA TRP A 47 -22.24 -17.66 -8.79
C TRP A 47 -20.76 -17.99 -8.98
N LEU A 48 -20.21 -18.95 -8.23
CA LEU A 48 -18.83 -19.41 -8.38
C LEU A 48 -18.59 -20.01 -9.77
N GLN A 49 -19.51 -20.84 -10.26
CA GLN A 49 -19.45 -21.41 -11.59
C GLN A 49 -19.40 -20.32 -12.67
N THR A 50 -20.41 -19.46 -12.71
CA THR A 50 -20.54 -18.43 -13.75
C THR A 50 -19.43 -17.37 -13.70
N THR A 51 -18.98 -16.99 -12.49
CA THR A 51 -18.03 -15.90 -12.30
C THR A 51 -16.57 -16.35 -12.42
N PHE A 52 -16.25 -17.59 -12.06
CA PHE A 52 -14.87 -18.10 -12.02
C PHE A 52 -14.65 -19.25 -12.99
N LEU A 53 -15.47 -20.30 -12.93
CA LEU A 53 -15.26 -21.49 -13.74
C LEU A 53 -15.52 -21.20 -15.23
N ASP A 54 -16.71 -20.72 -15.57
CA ASP A 54 -17.09 -20.49 -16.96
C ASP A 54 -16.26 -19.35 -17.58
N GLU A 55 -16.01 -18.30 -16.80
CA GLU A 55 -15.35 -17.09 -17.30
C GLU A 55 -13.81 -17.22 -17.37
N TYR A 56 -13.18 -17.86 -16.38
CA TYR A 56 -11.70 -17.91 -16.25
C TYR A 56 -11.12 -19.32 -16.22
N ASN A 57 -11.95 -20.36 -16.25
CA ASN A 57 -11.55 -21.76 -16.02
C ASN A 57 -10.90 -21.96 -14.65
N ILE A 58 -11.52 -21.35 -13.63
CA ILE A 58 -11.07 -21.40 -12.23
C ILE A 58 -12.10 -22.15 -11.39
N ASP A 59 -11.71 -23.29 -10.84
CA ASP A 59 -12.50 -24.03 -9.86
C ASP A 59 -12.27 -23.47 -8.45
N VAL A 60 -13.34 -23.29 -7.69
CA VAL A 60 -13.31 -22.74 -6.32
C VAL A 60 -13.84 -23.79 -5.37
N VAL A 61 -12.92 -24.42 -4.64
CA VAL A 61 -13.21 -25.50 -3.71
C VAL A 61 -13.24 -24.94 -2.29
N TYR A 62 -14.45 -24.80 -1.75
CA TYR A 62 -14.67 -24.33 -0.38
C TYR A 62 -15.22 -25.43 0.55
N ARG A 63 -15.60 -26.58 -0.01
CA ARG A 63 -16.01 -27.76 0.75
C ARG A 63 -14.76 -28.44 1.30
N TYR A 64 -14.77 -28.76 2.59
CA TYR A 64 -13.58 -29.25 3.26
C TYR A 64 -13.17 -30.62 2.69
N ASN A 65 -11.89 -30.75 2.35
CA ASN A 65 -11.31 -32.03 1.95
C ASN A 65 -9.84 -32.09 2.39
N ARG A 66 -9.54 -33.08 3.23
CA ARG A 66 -8.21 -33.34 3.80
C ARG A 66 -7.10 -33.56 2.78
N PHE A 67 -7.42 -33.87 1.53
CA PHE A 67 -6.44 -34.12 0.47
C PHE A 67 -5.91 -32.84 -0.20
N TYR A 68 -6.44 -31.67 0.16
CA TYR A 68 -5.99 -30.39 -0.40
C TYR A 68 -4.99 -29.62 0.49
N HIS A 69 -4.59 -30.17 1.63
CA HIS A 69 -3.54 -29.60 2.48
C HIS A 69 -2.56 -30.68 2.94
N ASP A 70 -1.35 -30.27 3.34
CA ASP A 70 -0.36 -31.20 3.87
C ASP A 70 -0.92 -31.93 5.10
N LEU A 71 -0.58 -33.22 5.24
CA LEU A 71 -1.08 -34.08 6.32
C LEU A 71 -0.71 -33.57 7.71
N GLU A 72 0.39 -32.83 7.83
CA GLU A 72 0.89 -32.27 9.08
C GLU A 72 0.24 -30.93 9.45
N ARG A 73 -0.56 -30.34 8.55
CA ARG A 73 -1.20 -29.04 8.76
C ARG A 73 -2.60 -29.21 9.33
N ASN A 74 -2.89 -28.46 10.39
CA ASN A 74 -4.23 -28.35 10.94
C ASN A 74 -4.96 -27.16 10.34
N VAL A 75 -6.11 -27.41 9.71
CA VAL A 75 -6.97 -26.37 9.13
C VAL A 75 -8.45 -26.70 9.37
N THR A 76 -9.29 -25.68 9.48
CA THR A 76 -10.74 -25.83 9.65
C THR A 76 -11.51 -25.54 8.35
N PRO A 77 -12.74 -26.05 8.20
CA PRO A 77 -13.61 -25.68 7.09
C PRO A 77 -13.92 -24.17 7.07
N PRO A 78 -14.08 -23.56 5.89
CA PRO A 78 -14.68 -22.23 5.74
C PRO A 78 -16.09 -22.16 6.34
N LYS A 79 -16.44 -21.01 6.92
CA LYS A 79 -17.82 -20.60 7.13
C LYS A 79 -18.44 -20.31 5.77
N LEU A 80 -19.65 -20.82 5.51
CA LEU A 80 -20.31 -20.67 4.21
C LEU A 80 -20.51 -19.19 3.85
N GLU A 81 -20.89 -18.37 4.82
CA GLU A 81 -21.09 -16.93 4.69
C GLU A 81 -19.80 -16.15 4.41
N ALA A 82 -18.62 -16.74 4.67
CA ALA A 82 -17.33 -16.11 4.40
C ALA A 82 -16.84 -16.35 2.96
N VAL A 83 -17.33 -17.41 2.28
CA VAL A 83 -16.84 -17.80 0.94
C VAL A 83 -17.09 -16.71 -0.10
N ARG A 84 -18.33 -16.21 -0.19
CA ARG A 84 -18.67 -15.20 -1.20
C ARG A 84 -17.89 -13.89 -1.01
N PRO A 85 -17.82 -13.27 0.19
CA PRO A 85 -17.02 -12.08 0.40
C PRO A 85 -15.54 -12.24 0.00
N VAL A 86 -14.92 -13.37 0.37
CA VAL A 86 -13.52 -13.66 0.01
C VAL A 86 -13.34 -13.77 -1.49
N MET A 87 -14.24 -14.49 -2.17
CA MET A 87 -14.14 -14.65 -3.63
C MET A 87 -14.50 -13.35 -4.37
N GLU A 88 -15.41 -12.53 -3.86
CA GLU A 88 -15.65 -11.18 -4.40
C GLU A 88 -14.39 -10.31 -4.29
N SER A 89 -13.59 -10.50 -3.24
CA SER A 89 -12.28 -9.86 -3.12
C SER A 89 -11.25 -10.40 -4.13
N VAL A 90 -11.16 -11.72 -4.31
CA VAL A 90 -10.33 -12.33 -5.37
C VAL A 90 -10.72 -11.81 -6.76
N LEU A 91 -12.02 -11.65 -7.03
CA LEU A 91 -12.50 -11.10 -8.30
C LEU A 91 -12.11 -9.63 -8.48
N ASN A 92 -12.47 -8.78 -7.51
CA ASN A 92 -12.40 -7.33 -7.68
C ASN A 92 -11.03 -6.72 -7.36
N GLY A 93 -10.27 -7.30 -6.43
CA GLY A 93 -8.93 -6.85 -6.06
C GLY A 93 -7.82 -7.54 -6.83
N TYR A 94 -8.09 -8.69 -7.45
CA TYR A 94 -7.10 -9.45 -8.21
C TYR A 94 -7.50 -9.67 -9.68
N LEU A 95 -8.51 -10.50 -9.99
CA LEU A 95 -8.76 -10.90 -11.39
C LEU A 95 -9.09 -9.71 -12.31
N LEU A 96 -9.98 -8.81 -11.88
CA LEU A 96 -10.42 -7.68 -12.70
C LEU A 96 -9.32 -6.62 -12.93
N PRO A 97 -8.51 -6.21 -11.93
CA PRO A 97 -7.36 -5.33 -12.17
C PRO A 97 -6.38 -5.89 -13.20
N TYR A 98 -6.03 -7.17 -13.09
CA TYR A 98 -5.14 -7.82 -14.06
C TYR A 98 -5.79 -7.96 -15.43
N ARG A 99 -7.09 -8.29 -15.51
CA ARG A 99 -7.83 -8.31 -16.78
C ARG A 99 -7.83 -6.95 -17.46
N LYS A 100 -8.05 -5.87 -16.70
CA LYS A 100 -8.13 -4.51 -17.23
C LYS A 100 -6.80 -4.05 -17.82
N VAL A 101 -5.69 -4.38 -17.16
CA VAL A 101 -4.35 -3.87 -17.55
C VAL A 101 -3.61 -4.83 -18.47
N GLY A 102 -3.64 -6.14 -18.19
CA GLY A 102 -2.97 -7.17 -18.99
C GLY A 102 -3.83 -7.76 -20.11
N GLY A 103 -5.14 -7.49 -20.10
CA GLY A 103 -6.11 -8.07 -21.03
C GLY A 103 -6.67 -9.42 -20.58
N GLU A 104 -7.73 -9.84 -21.25
CA GLU A 104 -8.46 -11.08 -20.96
C GLU A 104 -7.60 -12.32 -21.17
N ASP A 105 -6.85 -12.38 -22.28
CA ASP A 105 -5.92 -13.46 -22.59
C ASP A 105 -4.87 -13.66 -21.51
N PHE A 106 -4.31 -12.56 -20.98
CA PHE A 106 -3.29 -12.63 -19.94
C PHE A 106 -3.85 -13.33 -18.70
N ILE A 107 -4.97 -12.83 -18.17
CA ILE A 107 -5.49 -13.36 -16.91
C ILE A 107 -6.03 -14.78 -17.08
N LYS A 108 -6.67 -15.10 -18.21
CA LYS A 108 -7.14 -16.48 -18.48
C LYS A 108 -6.00 -17.46 -18.63
N LYS A 109 -4.83 -17.05 -19.14
CA LYS A 109 -3.64 -17.91 -19.23
C LYS A 109 -2.92 -18.04 -17.89
N MET A 110 -2.70 -16.92 -17.19
CA MET A 110 -1.81 -16.86 -16.03
C MET A 110 -2.47 -17.16 -14.70
N ALA A 111 -3.79 -16.94 -14.55
CA ALA A 111 -4.47 -17.20 -13.28
C ALA A 111 -4.43 -18.71 -12.93
N PRO A 112 -4.26 -19.05 -11.63
CA PRO A 112 -4.37 -20.42 -11.17
C PRO A 112 -5.76 -20.97 -11.49
N LYS A 113 -5.84 -22.27 -11.81
CA LYS A 113 -7.09 -22.97 -12.20
C LYS A 113 -7.86 -23.51 -11.01
N GLU A 114 -7.27 -23.48 -9.82
CA GLU A 114 -7.91 -23.97 -8.59
C GLU A 114 -7.64 -23.01 -7.43
N TRP A 115 -8.70 -22.64 -6.72
CA TRP A 115 -8.65 -21.94 -5.43
C TRP A 115 -9.24 -22.84 -4.36
N ILE A 116 -8.44 -23.23 -3.37
CA ILE A 116 -8.92 -24.01 -2.23
C ILE A 116 -9.02 -23.11 -1.01
N LEU A 117 -10.18 -23.08 -0.37
CA LEU A 117 -10.45 -22.19 0.75
C LEU A 117 -10.46 -22.98 2.07
N PHE A 118 -9.76 -22.44 3.07
CA PHE A 118 -9.71 -22.98 4.43
C PHE A 118 -10.05 -21.90 5.46
N GLY A 119 -10.91 -22.28 6.42
CA GLY A 119 -11.46 -21.39 7.44
C GLY A 119 -10.43 -20.77 8.36
N SER A 120 -9.51 -21.59 8.88
CA SER A 120 -8.40 -21.14 9.74
C SER A 120 -7.11 -20.93 8.95
N TYR A 121 -6.16 -20.21 9.54
CA TYR A 121 -4.78 -20.26 9.10
C TYR A 121 -4.23 -21.69 9.17
N SER A 122 -3.22 -21.98 8.35
CA SER A 122 -2.47 -23.23 8.41
C SER A 122 -1.30 -23.08 9.37
N TYR A 123 -1.14 -24.03 10.30
CA TYR A 123 -0.02 -24.04 11.23
C TYR A 123 0.92 -25.20 10.92
N ALA A 124 2.21 -24.91 10.78
CA ALA A 124 3.26 -25.93 10.75
C ALA A 124 3.61 -26.42 12.16
N SER A 125 4.32 -27.55 12.23
CA SER A 125 4.75 -28.19 13.49
C SER A 125 5.66 -27.30 14.34
N ASP A 126 6.38 -26.35 13.72
CA ASP A 126 7.22 -25.36 14.39
C ASP A 126 6.46 -24.09 14.85
N GLY A 127 5.15 -24.03 14.63
CA GLY A 127 4.30 -22.89 14.94
C GLY A 127 4.23 -21.81 13.86
N THR A 128 4.94 -21.98 12.73
CA THR A 128 4.85 -21.06 11.59
C THR A 128 3.42 -21.05 11.03
N THR A 129 2.89 -19.85 10.81
CA THR A 129 1.53 -19.64 10.34
C THR A 129 1.53 -19.27 8.86
N TYR A 130 0.70 -19.93 8.06
CA TYR A 130 0.56 -19.71 6.62
C TYR A 130 -0.84 -19.18 6.30
N ALA A 131 -0.89 -18.11 5.52
CA ALA A 131 -2.12 -17.49 5.02
C ALA A 131 -2.43 -17.86 3.56
N GLY A 132 -1.41 -18.29 2.80
CA GLY A 132 -1.54 -18.79 1.44
C GLY A 132 -0.48 -19.84 1.12
N THR A 133 -0.71 -20.63 0.08
CA THR A 133 0.32 -21.37 -0.64
C THR A 133 -0.02 -21.47 -2.13
N ALA A 134 1.00 -21.43 -2.99
CA ALA A 134 0.89 -21.64 -4.43
C ALA A 134 1.62 -22.92 -4.87
N SER A 135 1.01 -23.71 -5.76
CA SER A 135 1.62 -24.95 -6.27
C SER A 135 1.34 -25.20 -7.76
N ALA A 136 2.32 -25.82 -8.42
CA ALA A 136 2.26 -26.37 -9.77
C ALA A 136 1.74 -25.41 -10.86
N GLY A 137 1.93 -24.10 -10.70
CA GLY A 137 1.45 -23.06 -11.60
C GLY A 137 -0.08 -23.00 -11.72
N ARG A 138 -0.80 -23.72 -10.85
CA ARG A 138 -2.21 -24.06 -11.07
C ARG A 138 -3.10 -23.88 -9.85
N ARG A 139 -2.59 -24.00 -8.64
CA ARG A 139 -3.42 -23.98 -7.42
C ARG A 139 -2.94 -22.94 -6.42
N ILE A 140 -3.88 -22.20 -5.85
CA ILE A 140 -3.70 -21.42 -4.63
C ILE A 140 -4.57 -22.02 -3.53
N ASN A 141 -3.96 -22.29 -2.38
CA ASN A 141 -4.70 -22.50 -1.13
C ASN A 141 -4.74 -21.17 -0.37
N LEU A 142 -5.93 -20.71 0.00
CA LEU A 142 -6.12 -19.52 0.81
C LEU A 142 -6.64 -19.92 2.19
N TYR A 143 -5.87 -19.56 3.22
CA TYR A 143 -6.14 -19.92 4.61
C TYR A 143 -6.66 -18.70 5.40
N GLY A 144 -7.40 -18.97 6.49
CA GLY A 144 -7.89 -17.92 7.38
C GLY A 144 -9.13 -17.17 6.87
N VAL A 145 -9.90 -17.76 5.94
CA VAL A 145 -11.04 -17.08 5.32
C VAL A 145 -12.15 -16.69 6.31
N ASN A 146 -12.21 -17.35 7.48
CA ASN A 146 -13.18 -16.99 8.53
C ASN A 146 -12.83 -15.68 9.27
N SER A 147 -11.59 -15.22 9.16
CA SER A 147 -11.06 -13.99 9.77
C SER A 147 -10.56 -13.01 8.70
N PHE A 148 -11.24 -13.01 7.54
CA PHE A 148 -10.84 -12.29 6.35
C PHE A 148 -10.69 -10.78 6.60
N ASN A 149 -9.54 -10.24 6.20
CA ASN A 149 -9.28 -8.80 6.15
C ASN A 149 -8.85 -8.44 4.72
N GLU A 150 -9.59 -7.55 4.07
CA GLU A 150 -9.39 -7.18 2.68
C GLU A 150 -7.93 -6.78 2.36
N TYR A 151 -7.34 -5.91 3.17
CA TYR A 151 -5.98 -5.42 2.92
C TYR A 151 -4.92 -6.50 3.10
N GLY A 152 -5.02 -7.29 4.17
CA GLY A 152 -4.11 -8.41 4.42
C GLY A 152 -4.26 -9.53 3.40
N ALA A 153 -5.49 -9.83 2.98
CA ALA A 153 -5.78 -10.84 1.98
C ALA A 153 -5.19 -10.47 0.62
N GLN A 154 -5.29 -9.20 0.19
CA GLN A 154 -4.68 -8.79 -1.08
C GLN A 154 -3.15 -8.92 -1.07
N LEU A 155 -2.47 -8.70 0.07
CA LEU A 155 -1.04 -8.99 0.18
C LEU A 155 -0.75 -10.47 -0.10
N VAL A 156 -1.51 -11.37 0.52
CA VAL A 156 -1.35 -12.83 0.34
C VAL A 156 -1.72 -13.25 -1.09
N ILE A 157 -2.86 -12.81 -1.61
CA ILE A 157 -3.34 -13.15 -2.96
C ILE A 157 -2.31 -12.75 -4.01
N HIS A 158 -1.79 -11.52 -3.95
CA HIS A 158 -0.78 -11.07 -4.91
C HIS A 158 0.57 -11.75 -4.70
N HIS A 159 0.96 -12.04 -3.46
CA HIS A 159 2.17 -12.82 -3.16
C HIS A 159 2.10 -14.20 -3.82
N GLU A 160 1.04 -14.97 -3.55
CA GLU A 160 0.86 -16.31 -4.12
C GLU A 160 0.72 -16.26 -5.65
N PHE A 161 0.06 -15.23 -6.19
CA PHE A 161 -0.02 -15.08 -7.64
C PHE A 161 1.34 -14.80 -8.28
N VAL A 162 2.22 -14.05 -7.62
CA VAL A 162 3.59 -13.84 -8.12
C VAL A 162 4.36 -15.16 -8.16
N HIS A 163 4.19 -16.03 -7.17
CA HIS A 163 4.74 -17.40 -7.22
C HIS A 163 4.22 -18.18 -8.43
N ILE A 164 2.90 -18.13 -8.71
CA ILE A 164 2.32 -18.75 -9.92
C ILE A 164 2.94 -18.16 -11.20
N LEU A 165 3.04 -16.83 -11.29
CA LEU A 165 3.67 -16.16 -12.43
C LEU A 165 5.12 -16.63 -12.60
N ASN A 166 5.88 -16.74 -11.52
CA ASN A 166 7.28 -17.13 -11.54
C ASN A 166 7.52 -18.61 -11.88
N GLN A 167 6.51 -19.47 -11.66
CA GLN A 167 6.51 -20.86 -12.11
C GLN A 167 6.24 -20.98 -13.62
N LEU A 168 5.54 -20.00 -14.22
CA LEU A 168 5.21 -19.96 -15.66
C LEU A 168 6.21 -19.14 -16.48
N VAL A 169 6.73 -18.06 -15.90
CA VAL A 169 7.68 -17.13 -16.50
C VAL A 169 8.77 -16.85 -15.48
N ASN A 170 9.98 -17.33 -15.73
CA ASN A 170 11.06 -17.28 -14.75
C ASN A 170 11.36 -15.86 -14.24
N ILE A 171 11.70 -15.78 -12.95
CA ILE A 171 12.25 -14.58 -12.32
C ILE A 171 13.50 -14.13 -13.11
N PRO A 172 13.67 -12.82 -13.37
CA PRO A 172 14.91 -12.29 -13.95
C PRO A 172 16.15 -12.72 -13.14
N THR A 173 17.16 -13.26 -13.82
CA THR A 173 18.35 -13.87 -13.18
C THR A 173 19.20 -12.89 -12.37
N ASP A 174 19.06 -11.59 -12.64
CA ASP A 174 19.75 -10.51 -11.94
C ASP A 174 19.12 -10.15 -10.59
N PHE A 175 17.88 -10.58 -10.30
CA PHE A 175 17.20 -10.23 -9.04
C PHE A 175 17.88 -10.82 -7.81
N GLU A 176 18.18 -12.13 -7.81
CA GLU A 176 18.82 -12.82 -6.68
C GLU A 176 20.14 -12.13 -6.30
N SER A 177 20.88 -11.66 -7.31
CA SER A 177 22.18 -11.03 -7.13
C SER A 177 22.11 -9.70 -6.35
N ILE A 178 20.94 -9.05 -6.28
CA ILE A 178 20.75 -7.80 -5.54
C ILE A 178 21.00 -7.99 -4.03
N SER A 179 20.57 -9.15 -3.48
CA SER A 179 20.61 -9.43 -2.04
C SER A 179 21.22 -10.80 -1.70
N LYS A 180 21.93 -11.43 -2.64
CA LYS A 180 22.48 -12.80 -2.50
C LYS A 180 23.22 -13.04 -1.18
N ALA A 181 24.05 -12.10 -0.76
CA ALA A 181 24.85 -12.22 0.47
C ALA A 181 24.04 -12.00 1.76
N ASP A 182 22.83 -11.47 1.64
CA ASP A 182 22.02 -11.01 2.77
C ASP A 182 20.82 -11.92 3.08
N TYR A 183 20.50 -12.90 2.22
CA TYR A 183 19.47 -13.91 2.52
C TYR A 183 19.80 -14.70 3.80
N LYS A 184 18.78 -14.92 4.63
CA LYS A 184 18.85 -15.58 5.95
C LYS A 184 17.79 -16.68 6.02
N ALA A 185 18.23 -17.94 6.13
CA ALA A 185 17.31 -19.06 6.34
C ALA A 185 16.45 -18.90 7.62
N THR A 186 16.97 -18.23 8.66
CA THR A 186 16.26 -17.92 9.90
C THR A 186 15.48 -16.60 9.82
N TRP A 187 14.68 -16.44 8.77
CA TRP A 187 13.88 -15.23 8.55
C TRP A 187 12.92 -14.95 9.72
N SER A 188 12.40 -15.99 10.38
CA SER A 188 11.43 -15.90 11.47
C SER A 188 11.98 -15.24 12.73
N SER A 189 13.30 -15.28 12.94
CA SER A 189 14.01 -14.59 14.03
C SER A 189 14.69 -13.30 13.60
N THR A 190 14.57 -12.92 12.32
CA THR A 190 15.17 -11.68 11.80
C THR A 190 14.26 -10.48 12.12
N PRO A 191 14.71 -9.46 12.86
CA PRO A 191 13.91 -8.27 13.12
C PRO A 191 13.60 -7.49 11.83
N ALA A 192 12.38 -6.94 11.72
CA ALA A 192 11.95 -6.20 10.53
C ALA A 192 12.89 -5.01 10.19
N ASP A 193 13.42 -4.30 11.19
CA ASP A 193 14.39 -3.23 10.97
C ASP A 193 15.71 -3.72 10.39
N THR A 194 16.14 -4.91 10.79
CA THR A 194 17.33 -5.55 10.22
C THR A 194 17.07 -5.94 8.77
N ALA A 195 15.95 -6.60 8.48
CA ALA A 195 15.55 -6.97 7.13
C ALA A 195 15.49 -5.75 6.20
N ARG A 196 14.85 -4.65 6.66
CA ARG A 196 14.80 -3.38 5.94
C ARG A 196 16.18 -2.83 5.61
N LYS A 197 17.10 -2.82 6.58
CA LYS A 197 18.48 -2.32 6.41
C LYS A 197 19.27 -3.10 5.35
N TYR A 198 18.91 -4.36 5.10
CA TYR A 198 19.49 -5.21 4.06
C TYR A 198 18.69 -5.23 2.75
N GLY A 199 17.61 -4.46 2.68
CA GLY A 199 16.85 -4.26 1.45
C GLY A 199 15.70 -5.23 1.24
N PHE A 200 15.16 -5.81 2.31
CA PHE A 200 13.96 -6.66 2.27
C PHE A 200 12.75 -5.88 2.77
N VAL A 201 11.58 -6.09 2.15
CA VAL A 201 10.33 -5.41 2.54
C VAL A 201 9.72 -5.97 3.83
N THR A 202 10.04 -7.23 4.15
CA THR A 202 9.63 -7.94 5.36
C THR A 202 10.76 -8.84 5.84
N SER A 203 10.66 -9.35 7.07
CA SER A 203 11.57 -10.40 7.54
C SER A 203 11.45 -11.66 6.67
N TYR A 204 10.22 -12.04 6.28
CA TYR A 204 9.97 -13.21 5.43
C TYR A 204 10.67 -13.13 4.07
N ALA A 205 10.67 -11.94 3.44
CA ALA A 205 11.44 -11.68 2.21
C ALA A 205 12.95 -11.93 2.35
N SER A 206 13.52 -11.95 3.56
CA SER A 206 14.92 -12.31 3.75
C SER A 206 15.20 -13.82 3.66
N GLY A 207 14.16 -14.67 3.64
CA GLY A 207 14.30 -16.12 3.64
C GLY A 207 14.95 -16.69 2.37
N SER A 208 14.47 -16.26 1.21
CA SER A 208 14.96 -16.69 -0.10
C SER A 208 14.63 -15.64 -1.17
N TYR A 209 15.27 -15.73 -2.33
CA TYR A 209 15.01 -14.80 -3.43
C TYR A 209 13.61 -14.94 -4.05
N THR A 210 12.99 -16.12 -3.97
CA THR A 210 11.63 -16.35 -4.48
C THR A 210 10.60 -15.65 -3.61
N GLU A 211 10.71 -15.77 -2.27
CA GLU A 211 9.85 -15.06 -1.34
C GLU A 211 10.08 -13.54 -1.40
N ASP A 212 11.33 -13.11 -1.53
CA ASP A 212 11.69 -11.70 -1.69
C ASP A 212 11.06 -11.07 -2.94
N TYR A 213 11.01 -11.83 -4.04
CA TYR A 213 10.39 -11.38 -5.29
C TYR A 213 8.89 -11.21 -5.12
N ALA A 214 8.21 -12.23 -4.60
CA ALA A 214 6.78 -12.23 -4.34
C ALA A 214 6.37 -11.12 -3.35
N GLU A 215 7.10 -11.00 -2.24
CA GLU A 215 6.88 -9.96 -1.24
C GLU A 215 7.10 -8.56 -1.82
N THR A 216 8.18 -8.34 -2.56
CA THR A 216 8.46 -7.04 -3.16
C THR A 216 7.35 -6.62 -4.12
N ALA A 217 6.92 -7.52 -5.01
CA ALA A 217 5.84 -7.26 -5.95
C ALA A 217 4.51 -7.01 -5.24
N ALA A 218 4.11 -7.87 -4.30
CA ALA A 218 2.86 -7.72 -3.55
C ALA A 218 2.83 -6.41 -2.75
N HIS A 219 3.92 -6.05 -2.06
CA HIS A 219 4.00 -4.82 -1.29
C HIS A 219 3.93 -3.57 -2.18
N LEU A 220 4.59 -3.59 -3.34
CA LEU A 220 4.45 -2.52 -4.33
C LEU A 220 2.99 -2.40 -4.80
N LEU A 221 2.36 -3.49 -5.23
CA LEU A 221 0.98 -3.46 -5.75
C LEU A 221 -0.02 -2.99 -4.69
N VAL A 222 0.08 -3.49 -3.46
CA VAL A 222 -0.92 -3.31 -2.40
C VAL A 222 -0.67 -2.06 -1.54
N LYS A 223 0.56 -1.87 -1.05
CA LYS A 223 0.90 -0.72 -0.19
C LYS A 223 1.24 0.54 -0.97
N GLY A 224 1.74 0.35 -2.20
CA GLY A 224 1.94 1.41 -3.16
C GLY A 224 3.28 2.12 -3.16
N GLN A 225 3.45 2.96 -4.18
CA GLN A 225 4.72 3.62 -4.47
C GLN A 225 5.18 4.54 -3.34
N ALA A 226 4.27 5.36 -2.81
CA ALA A 226 4.58 6.27 -1.71
C ALA A 226 5.00 5.51 -0.44
N TRP A 227 4.36 4.39 -0.13
CA TRP A 227 4.78 3.53 0.98
C TRP A 227 6.19 2.99 0.75
N TYR A 228 6.44 2.42 -0.43
CA TYR A 228 7.72 1.79 -0.77
C TYR A 228 8.87 2.79 -0.76
N ASP A 229 8.67 3.98 -1.34
CA ASP A 229 9.67 5.05 -1.34
C ASP A 229 9.99 5.54 0.07
N ARG A 230 8.98 5.71 0.93
CA ARG A 230 9.20 6.05 2.33
C ARG A 230 9.94 4.94 3.07
N TYR A 231 9.56 3.68 2.82
CA TYR A 231 10.21 2.52 3.42
C TYR A 231 11.70 2.45 3.04
N ALA A 232 12.02 2.65 1.76
CA ALA A 232 13.38 2.71 1.25
C ALA A 232 14.15 3.92 1.79
N ASN A 233 13.54 5.11 1.86
CA ASN A 233 14.16 6.33 2.39
C ASN A 233 14.50 6.26 3.88
N THR A 234 13.83 5.37 4.63
CA THR A 234 14.08 5.14 6.06
C THR A 234 14.98 3.92 6.32
N SER A 235 15.54 3.32 5.27
CA SER A 235 16.51 2.23 5.35
C SER A 235 17.96 2.75 5.44
N SER A 236 18.92 1.83 5.52
CA SER A 236 20.34 2.13 5.31
C SER A 236 20.60 2.52 3.85
N ALA A 237 21.75 3.14 3.54
CA ALA A 237 22.11 3.44 2.16
C ALA A 237 22.15 2.17 1.27
N LYS A 238 22.70 1.06 1.80
CA LYS A 238 22.71 -0.25 1.14
C LYS A 238 21.29 -0.77 0.92
N GLY A 239 20.47 -0.78 1.97
CA GLY A 239 19.10 -1.28 1.91
C GLY A 239 18.22 -0.48 0.97
N LYS A 240 18.35 0.86 0.96
CA LYS A 240 17.68 1.74 0.00
C LYS A 240 18.07 1.40 -1.45
N ALA A 241 19.36 1.26 -1.73
CA ALA A 241 19.83 0.91 -3.07
C ALA A 241 19.27 -0.45 -3.53
N ALA A 242 19.30 -1.46 -2.65
CA ALA A 242 18.73 -2.77 -2.92
C ALA A 242 17.21 -2.71 -3.17
N LEU A 243 16.44 -2.03 -2.33
CA LEU A 243 14.99 -1.87 -2.52
C LEU A 243 14.66 -1.20 -3.86
N LYS A 244 15.34 -0.10 -4.21
CA LYS A 244 15.10 0.58 -5.49
C LYS A 244 15.52 -0.27 -6.70
N ALA A 245 16.57 -1.09 -6.58
CA ALA A 245 16.94 -2.05 -7.61
C ALA A 245 15.89 -3.15 -7.78
N LYS A 246 15.37 -3.70 -6.69
CA LYS A 246 14.29 -4.72 -6.71
C LYS A 246 13.01 -4.17 -7.30
N GLU A 247 12.61 -2.96 -6.91
CA GLU A 247 11.46 -2.27 -7.50
C GLU A 247 11.59 -2.14 -9.02
N ALA A 248 12.74 -1.65 -9.51
CA ALA A 248 12.99 -1.51 -10.93
C ALA A 248 12.93 -2.86 -11.66
N ASN A 249 13.52 -3.91 -11.06
CA ASN A 249 13.48 -5.26 -11.61
C ASN A 249 12.05 -5.82 -11.72
N VAL A 250 11.26 -5.71 -10.65
CA VAL A 250 9.85 -6.14 -10.63
C VAL A 250 9.02 -5.38 -11.66
N ALA A 251 9.12 -4.05 -11.70
CA ALA A 251 8.38 -3.25 -12.67
C ALA A 251 8.75 -3.60 -14.13
N ASN A 252 10.04 -3.84 -14.38
CA ASN A 252 10.54 -4.25 -15.69
C ASN A 252 10.07 -5.65 -16.09
N TYR A 253 10.02 -6.61 -15.17
CA TYR A 253 9.52 -7.96 -15.43
C TYR A 253 8.05 -7.94 -15.86
N TYR A 254 7.20 -7.23 -15.12
CA TYR A 254 5.79 -7.09 -15.49
C TYR A 254 5.63 -6.45 -16.88
N THR A 255 6.37 -5.37 -17.14
CA THR A 255 6.24 -4.64 -18.40
C THR A 255 6.83 -5.40 -19.59
N SER A 256 8.02 -5.97 -19.42
CA SER A 256 8.81 -6.53 -20.52
C SER A 256 8.49 -8.00 -20.78
N ASN A 257 8.32 -8.79 -19.71
CA ASN A 257 8.12 -10.23 -19.81
C ASN A 257 6.62 -10.58 -19.83
N LEU A 258 5.83 -9.93 -18.98
CA LEU A 258 4.39 -10.20 -18.87
C LEU A 258 3.51 -9.32 -19.78
N LYS A 259 4.07 -8.23 -20.34
CA LYS A 259 3.34 -7.22 -21.13
C LYS A 259 2.21 -6.55 -20.35
N VAL A 260 2.38 -6.41 -19.03
CA VAL A 260 1.46 -5.75 -18.12
C VAL A 260 2.12 -4.47 -17.61
N ASP A 261 1.49 -3.32 -17.82
CA ASP A 261 1.96 -2.06 -17.22
C ASP A 261 1.83 -2.14 -15.69
N PHE A 262 2.97 -2.26 -15.01
CA PHE A 262 3.01 -2.42 -13.56
C PHE A 262 2.40 -1.23 -12.82
N ARG A 263 2.58 -0.01 -13.33
CA ARG A 263 2.09 1.22 -12.69
C ARG A 263 0.59 1.37 -12.86
N ALA A 264 0.08 1.02 -14.04
CA ALA A 264 -1.36 0.94 -14.26
C ALA A 264 -2.01 -0.13 -13.36
N LEU A 265 -1.41 -1.32 -13.26
CA LEU A 265 -1.89 -2.38 -12.39
C LEU A 265 -1.89 -1.96 -10.91
N GLN A 266 -0.79 -1.36 -10.45
CA GLN A 266 -0.65 -0.82 -9.10
C GLN A 266 -1.75 0.22 -8.79
N LYS A 267 -2.07 1.12 -9.74
CA LYS A 267 -3.17 2.08 -9.60
C LYS A 267 -4.52 1.38 -9.42
N GLU A 268 -4.84 0.39 -10.26
CA GLU A 268 -6.14 -0.30 -10.20
C GLU A 268 -6.35 -1.03 -8.87
N ILE A 269 -5.35 -1.78 -8.40
CA ILE A 269 -5.40 -2.51 -7.13
C ILE A 269 -5.57 -1.53 -5.96
N GLN A 270 -4.84 -0.42 -5.95
CA GLN A 270 -4.95 0.56 -4.87
C GLN A 270 -6.28 1.33 -4.90
N ASN A 271 -6.84 1.59 -6.08
CA ASN A 271 -8.17 2.20 -6.18
C ASN A 271 -9.23 1.30 -5.56
N TYR A 272 -9.17 0.00 -5.84
CA TYR A 272 -10.01 -1.00 -5.18
C TYR A 272 -9.84 -0.97 -3.64
N LEU A 273 -8.60 -1.02 -3.16
CA LEU A 273 -8.31 -1.02 -1.72
C LEU A 273 -8.71 0.27 -1.01
N LYS A 274 -8.56 1.43 -1.66
CA LYS A 274 -9.03 2.72 -1.12
C LYS A 274 -10.53 2.71 -0.89
N THR A 275 -11.30 2.09 -1.79
CA THR A 275 -12.75 1.99 -1.66
C THR A 275 -13.18 0.93 -0.65
N LYS A 276 -12.51 -0.22 -0.59
CA LYS A 276 -12.94 -1.36 0.24
C LYS A 276 -12.40 -1.37 1.67
N ALA A 277 -11.15 -0.94 1.86
CA ALA A 277 -10.46 -1.02 3.15
C ALA A 277 -9.92 0.33 3.64
N ASN A 278 -9.65 1.27 2.73
CA ASN A 278 -9.04 2.57 3.00
C ASN A 278 -7.84 2.52 3.98
N PRO A 279 -6.83 1.66 3.74
CA PRO A 279 -5.71 1.50 4.64
C PRO A 279 -4.89 2.79 4.73
N SER A 280 -4.29 3.06 5.91
CA SER A 280 -3.49 4.27 6.17
C SER A 280 -2.35 4.46 5.17
N ASP A 281 -1.70 3.37 4.75
CA ASP A 281 -0.63 3.36 3.75
C ASP A 281 -1.06 4.00 2.41
N LEU A 282 -2.35 4.00 2.07
CA LEU A 282 -2.86 4.58 0.82
C LEU A 282 -3.34 6.03 0.95
N ARG A 283 -3.20 6.64 2.13
CA ARG A 283 -3.69 7.99 2.42
C ARG A 283 -2.58 9.03 2.34
N PHE A 284 -2.74 10.02 1.46
CA PHE A 284 -1.74 11.08 1.23
C PHE A 284 -1.24 11.81 2.49
N PRO A 285 -2.08 12.16 3.49
CA PRO A 285 -1.63 12.86 4.69
C PRO A 285 -0.47 12.18 5.43
N GLN A 286 -0.33 10.86 5.32
CA GLN A 286 0.77 10.13 5.95
C GLN A 286 2.15 10.46 5.35
N TYR A 287 2.18 11.08 4.17
CA TYR A 287 3.38 11.32 3.37
C TYR A 287 3.79 12.79 3.31
N VAL A 288 2.91 13.72 3.70
CA VAL A 288 3.23 15.15 3.81
C VAL A 288 4.38 15.31 4.81
N TYR A 289 5.45 16.00 4.38
CA TYR A 289 6.74 16.12 5.08
C TYR A 289 7.51 14.80 5.28
N ARG A 290 6.87 13.68 5.63
CA ARG A 290 7.53 12.40 5.90
C ARG A 290 8.14 11.74 4.66
N LEU A 291 7.60 12.04 3.48
CA LEU A 291 8.16 11.62 2.20
C LEU A 291 8.26 12.82 1.25
N PHE A 292 7.14 13.51 1.00
CA PHE A 292 7.10 14.62 0.08
C PHE A 292 7.41 15.93 0.80
N LYS A 293 8.49 16.57 0.35
CA LYS A 293 9.03 17.81 0.91
C LYS A 293 8.54 19.04 0.16
N LYS A 294 8.04 18.87 -1.06
CA LYS A 294 7.61 19.99 -1.90
C LYS A 294 6.41 19.61 -2.76
N VAL A 295 5.52 20.57 -2.94
CA VAL A 295 4.42 20.56 -3.92
C VAL A 295 4.66 21.71 -4.88
N SER A 296 4.93 21.40 -6.14
CA SER A 296 5.22 22.39 -7.19
C SER A 296 3.98 22.64 -8.04
N ILE A 297 3.57 23.90 -8.12
CA ILE A 297 2.37 24.34 -8.82
C ILE A 297 2.81 25.23 -9.98
N ASN A 298 2.72 24.69 -11.20
CA ASN A 298 2.95 25.44 -12.42
C ASN A 298 1.64 25.49 -13.24
N PRO A 299 0.86 26.59 -13.15
CA PRO A 299 -0.42 26.71 -13.85
C PRO A 299 -0.38 26.56 -15.37
N SER A 300 0.81 26.72 -16.00
CA SER A 300 1.01 26.53 -17.43
C SER A 300 1.44 25.11 -17.83
N SER A 301 1.68 24.22 -16.85
CA SER A 301 2.12 22.86 -17.12
C SER A 301 1.01 22.00 -17.74
N PRO A 302 1.36 20.99 -18.59
CA PRO A 302 0.38 20.06 -19.16
C PRO A 302 -0.48 19.37 -18.10
N THR A 303 0.10 19.03 -16.95
CA THR A 303 -0.62 18.43 -15.82
C THR A 303 -1.74 19.35 -15.30
N MET A 304 -1.45 20.64 -15.12
CA MET A 304 -2.44 21.60 -14.64
C MET A 304 -3.52 21.90 -15.68
N THR A 305 -3.15 21.95 -16.96
CA THR A 305 -4.12 22.05 -18.07
C THR A 305 -5.06 20.84 -18.08
N LYS A 306 -4.53 19.64 -17.86
CA LYS A 306 -5.28 18.38 -17.93
C LYS A 306 -6.29 18.23 -16.79
N TYR A 307 -5.88 18.47 -15.54
CA TYR A 307 -6.73 18.22 -14.37
C TYR A 307 -7.42 19.49 -13.82
N GLY A 308 -7.14 20.66 -14.42
CA GLY A 308 -7.74 21.96 -14.08
C GLY A 308 -7.09 22.63 -12.87
N LEU A 309 -7.55 23.81 -12.50
CA LEU A 309 -7.18 24.54 -11.29
C LEU A 309 -8.45 25.10 -10.65
N SER A 310 -8.45 25.34 -9.33
CA SER A 310 -9.57 26.06 -8.72
C SER A 310 -9.55 27.54 -9.13
N THR A 311 -10.74 28.10 -9.36
CA THR A 311 -10.88 29.53 -9.66
C THR A 311 -10.27 30.42 -8.57
N PRO A 312 -10.46 30.16 -7.26
CA PRO A 312 -9.88 31.00 -6.23
C PRO A 312 -8.35 30.97 -6.22
N PHE A 313 -7.72 29.81 -6.38
CA PHE A 313 -6.26 29.72 -6.48
C PHE A 313 -5.74 30.43 -7.74
N LYS A 314 -6.38 30.18 -8.89
CA LYS A 314 -5.99 30.80 -10.15
C LYS A 314 -6.03 32.33 -10.06
N THR A 315 -7.10 32.89 -9.48
CA THR A 315 -7.21 34.34 -9.25
C THR A 315 -6.08 34.88 -8.39
N ALA A 316 -5.73 34.20 -7.29
CA ALA A 316 -4.62 34.59 -6.43
C ALA A 316 -3.26 34.54 -7.17
N PHE A 317 -3.03 33.48 -7.95
CA PHE A 317 -1.81 33.32 -8.75
C PHE A 317 -1.72 34.35 -9.89
N ASP A 318 -2.79 34.58 -10.64
CA ASP A 318 -2.83 35.56 -11.73
C ASP A 318 -2.56 36.98 -11.18
N LYS A 319 -3.06 37.30 -9.99
CA LYS A 319 -2.77 38.57 -9.31
C LYS A 319 -1.30 38.70 -8.95
N LEU A 320 -0.67 37.62 -8.45
CA LEU A 320 0.78 37.57 -8.23
C LEU A 320 1.54 37.85 -9.54
N VAL A 321 1.20 37.12 -10.61
CA VAL A 321 1.83 37.27 -11.93
C VAL A 321 1.69 38.70 -12.46
N ALA A 322 0.49 39.28 -12.41
CA ALA A 322 0.24 40.63 -12.91
C ALA A 322 1.07 41.69 -12.18
N ASN A 323 1.12 41.62 -10.84
CA ASN A 323 1.89 42.56 -10.02
C ASN A 323 3.40 42.43 -10.23
N MET A 324 3.91 41.20 -10.39
CA MET A 324 5.33 40.97 -10.69
C MET A 324 5.70 41.42 -12.10
N LYS A 325 4.81 41.19 -13.08
CA LYS A 325 5.00 41.62 -14.47
C LYS A 325 5.04 43.15 -14.60
N ALA A 326 4.26 43.88 -13.80
CA ALA A 326 4.33 45.34 -13.74
C ALA A 326 5.70 45.87 -13.30
N ASN A 327 6.51 45.03 -12.63
CA ASN A 327 7.88 45.33 -12.23
C ASN A 327 8.93 44.65 -13.11
N GLY A 328 8.55 44.09 -14.27
CA GLY A 328 9.47 43.48 -15.23
C GLY A 328 9.88 42.03 -14.94
N TYR A 329 9.12 41.32 -14.10
CA TYR A 329 9.42 39.93 -13.73
C TYR A 329 8.29 38.96 -14.07
N ASN A 330 8.65 37.75 -14.50
CA ASN A 330 7.71 36.66 -14.77
C ASN A 330 7.72 35.61 -13.65
N ILE A 331 6.54 35.05 -13.33
CA ILE A 331 6.35 34.01 -12.31
C ILE A 331 5.83 32.73 -12.97
N PRO A 332 6.68 31.71 -13.17
CA PRO A 332 6.26 30.47 -13.81
C PRO A 332 5.53 29.51 -12.86
N SER A 333 5.80 29.59 -11.56
CA SER A 333 5.31 28.61 -10.59
C SER A 333 5.28 29.14 -9.16
N VAL A 334 4.63 28.40 -8.28
CA VAL A 334 4.72 28.52 -6.82
C VAL A 334 5.00 27.15 -6.25
N ASP A 335 5.92 27.08 -5.30
CA ASP A 335 6.24 25.87 -4.53
C ASP A 335 5.75 26.03 -3.09
N VAL A 336 5.10 24.98 -2.58
CA VAL A 336 4.86 24.81 -1.14
C VAL A 336 5.87 23.80 -0.62
N ARG A 337 6.80 24.25 0.23
CA ARG A 337 7.99 23.51 0.69
C ARG A 337 7.85 23.19 2.18
N PHE A 338 7.63 21.93 2.54
CA PHE A 338 7.58 21.46 3.93
C PHE A 338 9.01 21.29 4.48
N ILE A 339 9.49 22.31 5.20
CA ILE A 339 10.89 22.38 5.65
C ILE A 339 11.12 21.69 7.01
N SER A 340 10.09 21.58 7.83
CA SER A 340 10.06 20.81 9.07
C SER A 340 8.68 20.13 9.24
N ASP A 341 8.46 19.46 10.37
CA ASP A 341 7.17 18.84 10.71
C ASP A 341 6.07 19.85 11.08
N ASN A 342 6.42 21.13 11.26
CA ASN A 342 5.52 22.19 11.68
C ASN A 342 5.69 23.51 10.90
N GLN A 343 6.63 23.58 9.94
CA GLN A 343 6.87 24.78 9.14
C GLN A 343 6.94 24.45 7.64
N LEU A 344 6.39 25.36 6.86
CA LEU A 344 6.48 25.34 5.41
C LEU A 344 6.87 26.72 4.87
N VAL A 345 7.42 26.73 3.67
CA VAL A 345 7.72 27.95 2.91
C VAL A 345 6.87 27.95 1.65
N VAL A 346 6.17 29.06 1.40
CA VAL A 346 5.62 29.36 0.08
C VAL A 346 6.69 30.12 -0.69
N ARG A 347 7.23 29.50 -1.74
CA ARG A 347 8.29 30.05 -2.59
C ARG A 347 7.74 30.35 -3.98
N PHE A 348 8.10 31.49 -4.55
CA PHE A 348 7.96 31.69 -5.99
C PHE A 348 9.27 32.22 -6.61
N PRO A 349 9.69 31.69 -7.77
CA PRO A 349 10.72 32.32 -8.58
C PRO A 349 10.18 33.55 -9.28
N PHE A 350 11.01 34.57 -9.42
CA PHE A 350 10.74 35.73 -10.27
C PHE A 350 11.90 35.99 -11.22
N VAL A 351 11.59 35.89 -12.52
CA VAL A 351 12.56 35.85 -13.62
C VAL A 351 12.56 37.19 -14.33
N GLY A 352 13.71 37.86 -14.35
CA GLY A 352 13.90 39.13 -15.05
C GLY A 352 13.88 38.95 -16.57
N ASN A 353 13.75 40.06 -17.30
CA ASN A 353 13.79 40.05 -18.78
C ASN A 353 15.14 39.60 -19.34
N ASP A 354 16.21 39.70 -18.54
CA ASP A 354 17.56 39.21 -18.83
C ASP A 354 17.71 37.69 -18.59
N GLY A 355 16.67 37.02 -18.09
CA GLY A 355 16.66 35.61 -17.73
C GLY A 355 17.16 35.31 -16.31
N THR A 356 17.62 36.32 -15.55
CA THR A 356 18.09 36.12 -14.18
C THR A 356 16.93 35.71 -13.28
N THR A 357 17.09 34.61 -12.54
CA THR A 357 16.05 34.08 -11.64
C THR A 357 16.39 34.37 -10.19
N TYR A 358 15.48 35.05 -9.51
CA TYR A 358 15.49 35.23 -8.06
C TYR A 358 14.36 34.42 -7.43
N TYR A 359 14.40 34.23 -6.11
CA TYR A 359 13.35 33.55 -5.37
C TYR A 359 12.91 34.40 -4.18
N ALA A 360 11.62 34.39 -3.87
CA ALA A 360 11.05 34.94 -2.66
C ALA A 360 10.48 33.82 -1.80
N ASP A 361 10.94 33.73 -0.54
CA ASP A 361 10.48 32.75 0.44
C ASP A 361 9.60 33.42 1.50
N TYR A 362 8.41 32.86 1.73
CA TYR A 362 7.52 33.30 2.81
C TYR A 362 7.26 32.14 3.78
N LEU A 363 7.65 32.33 5.04
CA LEU A 363 7.54 31.31 6.08
C LEU A 363 6.14 31.23 6.70
N PHE A 364 5.64 30.01 6.90
CA PHE A 364 4.38 29.66 7.56
C PHE A 364 4.61 28.54 8.58
N SER A 365 3.81 28.53 9.64
CA SER A 365 3.59 27.33 10.45
C SER A 365 2.44 26.51 9.88
N TYR A 366 2.45 25.21 10.14
CA TYR A 366 1.29 24.35 9.89
C TYR A 366 1.08 23.29 10.98
N THR A 367 -0.16 22.84 11.14
CA THR A 367 -0.52 21.61 11.87
C THR A 367 -1.07 20.59 10.86
N LEU A 368 -0.92 19.30 11.11
CA LEU A 368 -1.45 18.25 10.22
C LEU A 368 -2.02 17.08 11.01
N SER A 369 -3.29 16.76 10.76
CA SER A 369 -3.91 15.51 11.19
C SER A 369 -3.76 14.45 10.11
N THR A 370 -2.99 13.39 10.37
CA THR A 370 -2.86 12.27 9.42
C THR A 370 -4.12 11.40 9.33
N THR A 371 -5.06 11.59 10.26
CA THR A 371 -6.33 10.84 10.33
C THR A 371 -7.45 11.52 9.57
N THR A 372 -7.49 12.85 9.52
CA THR A 372 -8.51 13.60 8.77
C THR A 372 -7.94 14.24 7.50
N GLY A 373 -6.62 14.39 7.41
CA GLY A 373 -5.95 15.16 6.36
C GLY A 373 -6.00 16.67 6.58
N GLU A 374 -6.65 17.15 7.64
CA GLU A 374 -6.73 18.59 7.92
C GLU A 374 -5.33 19.16 8.17
N ILE A 375 -5.00 20.19 7.41
CA ILE A 375 -3.79 20.99 7.51
C ILE A 375 -4.16 22.46 7.67
N GLU A 376 -3.85 23.03 8.82
CA GLU A 376 -4.03 24.46 9.10
C GLU A 376 -2.73 25.20 8.77
N ILE A 377 -2.79 26.23 7.95
CA ILE A 377 -1.63 27.01 7.50
C ILE A 377 -1.74 28.44 8.02
N LYS A 378 -0.69 28.92 8.68
CA LYS A 378 -0.66 30.25 9.30
C LYS A 378 0.67 30.95 9.03
N LYS A 379 0.60 32.21 8.58
CA LYS A 379 1.78 33.04 8.38
C LYS A 379 2.43 33.29 9.72
N ILE A 380 3.76 33.14 9.78
CA ILE A 380 4.58 33.48 10.93
C ILE A 380 5.66 34.48 10.51
N ASP A 381 6.37 35.04 11.48
CA ASP A 381 7.45 35.99 11.19
C ASP A 381 8.54 35.33 10.36
N GLN A 382 9.13 36.12 9.44
CA GLN A 382 10.28 35.66 8.67
C GLN A 382 11.49 35.61 9.60
N PRO A 383 12.49 34.73 9.36
CA PRO A 383 13.77 34.86 10.04
C PRO A 383 14.33 36.26 9.79
N THR A 384 15.04 36.80 10.79
CA THR A 384 15.71 38.10 10.65
C THR A 384 16.60 38.05 9.42
N VAL A 385 16.40 39.01 8.51
CA VAL A 385 17.26 39.20 7.36
C VAL A 385 18.34 40.15 7.81
N ASP A 386 19.52 39.62 8.15
CA ASP A 386 20.66 40.47 8.44
C ASP A 386 21.22 41.04 7.12
N GLU A 387 21.96 42.15 7.19
CA GLU A 387 22.60 42.76 6.01
C GLU A 387 23.58 41.79 5.30
N LYS A 388 24.05 40.78 6.05
CA LYS A 388 24.92 39.68 5.59
C LYS A 388 24.16 38.64 4.74
N ASP A 389 22.83 38.63 4.80
CA ASP A 389 21.93 37.75 4.06
C ASP A 389 21.39 38.41 2.78
N ALA A 390 21.99 39.52 2.34
CA ALA A 390 21.69 40.16 1.06
C ALA A 390 21.81 39.14 -0.09
N GLY A 391 20.75 39.03 -0.90
CA GLY A 391 20.66 38.05 -1.99
C GLY A 391 20.07 36.69 -1.59
N THR A 392 19.71 36.47 -0.32
CA THR A 392 18.92 35.30 0.09
C THR A 392 17.45 35.44 -0.31
N ASN A 393 16.72 34.33 -0.31
CA ASN A 393 15.30 34.33 -0.70
C ASN A 393 14.40 35.12 0.26
N TYR A 394 14.74 35.17 1.56
CA TYR A 394 14.01 35.97 2.54
C TYR A 394 14.32 37.47 2.40
N ALA A 395 15.56 37.82 2.02
CA ALA A 395 15.91 39.19 1.68
C ALA A 395 15.10 39.69 0.47
N ASN A 396 15.05 38.89 -0.59
CA ASN A 396 14.22 39.18 -1.77
C ASN A 396 12.73 39.34 -1.41
N ALA A 397 12.20 38.46 -0.56
CA ALA A 397 10.81 38.53 -0.09
C ALA A 397 10.51 39.78 0.76
N SER A 398 11.55 40.38 1.36
CA SER A 398 11.44 41.57 2.23
C SER A 398 11.53 42.89 1.45
N ILE A 399 11.90 42.85 0.16
CA ILE A 399 11.84 44.00 -0.73
C ILE A 399 10.40 44.51 -0.77
N ALA A 400 10.18 45.81 -0.47
CA ALA A 400 8.85 46.36 -0.20
C ALA A 400 7.79 46.05 -1.27
N TRP A 401 8.16 46.16 -2.55
CA TRP A 401 7.25 45.88 -3.67
C TRP A 401 6.98 44.37 -3.87
N VAL A 402 7.97 43.50 -3.61
CA VAL A 402 7.81 42.03 -3.64
C VAL A 402 6.89 41.60 -2.50
N LYS A 403 7.14 42.11 -1.28
CA LYS A 403 6.31 41.89 -0.10
C LYS A 403 4.86 42.32 -0.34
N SER A 404 4.64 43.55 -0.81
CA SER A 404 3.30 44.05 -1.12
C SER A 404 2.58 43.19 -2.17
N THR A 405 3.33 42.71 -3.16
CA THR A 405 2.82 41.81 -4.20
C THR A 405 2.33 40.48 -3.59
N PHE A 406 3.11 39.84 -2.72
CA PHE A 406 2.69 38.61 -2.05
C PHE A 406 1.53 38.82 -1.08
N ASP A 407 1.61 39.87 -0.25
CA ASP A 407 0.60 40.20 0.78
C ASP A 407 -0.78 40.42 0.19
N THR A 408 -0.85 40.96 -1.02
CA THR A 408 -2.12 41.25 -1.72
C THR A 408 -2.59 40.12 -2.63
N SER A 409 -1.78 39.07 -2.86
CA SER A 409 -2.09 37.97 -3.80
C SER A 409 -2.23 36.62 -3.10
N LEU A 410 -1.12 35.95 -2.76
CA LEU A 410 -1.11 34.60 -2.21
C LEU A 410 -1.28 34.56 -0.69
N LEU A 411 -0.86 35.60 0.05
CA LEU A 411 -1.01 35.60 1.50
C LEU A 411 -2.46 35.36 1.96
N PRO A 412 -3.49 36.05 1.42
CA PRO A 412 -4.88 35.81 1.81
C PRO A 412 -5.40 34.42 1.42
N TYR A 413 -4.76 33.78 0.44
CA TYR A 413 -5.13 32.44 -0.01
C TYR A 413 -4.66 31.34 0.96
N PHE A 414 -3.50 31.53 1.59
CA PHE A 414 -2.91 30.53 2.49
C PHE A 414 -3.08 30.82 3.98
N ASN A 415 -3.10 32.10 4.37
CA ASN A 415 -3.01 32.48 5.78
C ASN A 415 -4.32 32.23 6.54
N ASN A 416 -4.21 31.57 7.70
CA ASN A 416 -5.34 31.19 8.56
C ASN A 416 -6.40 30.37 7.79
N LYS A 417 -5.93 29.47 6.92
CA LYS A 417 -6.78 28.56 6.15
C LYS A 417 -6.51 27.13 6.55
N THR A 418 -7.58 26.35 6.60
CA THR A 418 -7.52 24.90 6.78
C THR A 418 -7.87 24.23 5.46
N PHE A 419 -6.99 23.34 5.01
CA PHE A 419 -7.21 22.48 3.86
C PHE A 419 -7.30 21.02 4.32
N VAL A 420 -7.86 20.16 3.48
CA VAL A 420 -7.79 18.71 3.60
C VAL A 420 -6.78 18.23 2.57
N ALA A 421 -5.63 17.74 3.03
CA ALA A 421 -4.63 17.10 2.20
C ALA A 421 -5.14 15.73 1.74
N ASP A 422 -5.09 15.48 0.44
CA ASP A 422 -5.46 14.21 -0.18
C ASP A 422 -4.63 13.97 -1.45
N TRP A 423 -4.67 12.75 -1.99
CA TRP A 423 -4.27 12.57 -3.38
C TRP A 423 -5.16 13.44 -4.27
N LEU A 424 -4.70 13.82 -5.46
CA LEU A 424 -5.57 14.54 -6.40
C LEU A 424 -6.87 13.75 -6.63
N ARG A 425 -8.02 14.38 -6.34
CA ARG A 425 -9.38 13.79 -6.39
C ARG A 425 -9.91 13.80 -7.82
N LYS A 426 -9.13 13.21 -8.72
CA LYS A 426 -9.40 13.02 -10.14
C LYS A 426 -9.00 11.60 -10.51
N ASP A 427 -9.59 11.09 -11.59
CA ASP A 427 -9.04 9.90 -12.23
C ASP A 427 -7.78 10.28 -12.99
N VAL A 428 -6.65 10.22 -12.29
CA VAL A 428 -5.34 10.58 -12.84
C VAL A 428 -4.76 9.43 -13.65
N ASP A 429 -4.00 9.71 -14.70
CA ASP A 429 -3.30 8.65 -15.45
C ASP A 429 -2.36 7.86 -14.54
N PRO A 430 -2.03 6.61 -14.89
CA PRO A 430 -1.07 5.80 -14.15
C PRO A 430 0.26 6.51 -13.84
N VAL A 431 0.78 7.31 -14.78
CA VAL A 431 2.03 8.06 -14.61
C VAL A 431 1.94 9.19 -13.56
N ASP A 432 0.74 9.73 -13.35
CA ASP A 432 0.48 10.81 -12.38
C ASP A 432 0.03 10.27 -11.02
N TYR A 433 -0.28 8.98 -10.93
CA TYR A 433 -0.76 8.33 -9.71
C TYR A 433 0.32 8.37 -8.62
N ASN A 434 -0.09 8.74 -7.39
CA ASN A 434 0.81 9.03 -6.27
C ASN A 434 1.87 10.14 -6.49
N ASN A 435 1.81 10.88 -7.61
CA ASN A 435 2.73 11.99 -7.90
C ASN A 435 2.09 13.37 -7.75
N LEU A 436 0.76 13.43 -7.57
CA LEU A 436 0.00 14.67 -7.41
C LEU A 436 -0.71 14.72 -6.06
N GLY A 437 -0.36 15.72 -5.24
CA GLY A 437 -0.97 15.97 -3.94
C GLY A 437 -1.88 17.20 -3.99
N GLY A 438 -3.12 17.03 -3.55
CA GLY A 438 -4.14 18.07 -3.52
C GLY A 438 -4.49 18.52 -2.10
N PHE A 439 -4.93 19.76 -2.00
CA PHE A 439 -5.27 20.44 -0.75
C PHE A 439 -6.56 21.21 -0.98
N TYR A 440 -7.65 20.73 -0.39
CA TYR A 440 -9.00 21.24 -0.60
C TYR A 440 -9.44 22.06 0.60
N GLU A 441 -9.87 23.30 0.44
CA GLU A 441 -10.29 24.15 1.55
C GLU A 441 -11.40 23.44 2.34
N LYS A 442 -11.26 23.44 3.66
CA LYS A 442 -12.25 22.84 4.57
C LYS A 442 -13.60 23.52 4.33
N ASP A 443 -14.65 22.71 4.22
CA ASP A 443 -16.02 23.13 3.93
C ASP A 443 -16.24 23.80 2.55
N ASN A 444 -15.20 23.89 1.70
CA ASN A 444 -15.28 24.40 0.33
C ASN A 444 -14.32 23.65 -0.61
N SER A 445 -14.64 22.39 -0.92
CA SER A 445 -13.77 21.55 -1.76
C SER A 445 -13.59 22.04 -3.20
N SER A 446 -14.41 23.01 -3.65
CA SER A 446 -14.24 23.67 -4.95
C SER A 446 -13.04 24.65 -4.96
N ASN A 447 -12.65 25.16 -3.79
CA ASN A 447 -11.40 25.88 -3.61
C ASN A 447 -10.29 24.90 -3.23
N PHE A 448 -9.33 24.71 -4.12
CA PHE A 448 -8.23 23.79 -3.90
C PHE A 448 -6.98 24.21 -4.66
N TRP A 449 -5.86 23.70 -4.22
CA TRP A 449 -4.61 23.73 -4.95
C TRP A 449 -4.00 22.34 -4.94
N TYR A 450 -3.22 22.03 -5.97
CA TYR A 450 -2.47 20.78 -6.05
C TYR A 450 -1.22 21.01 -6.89
N GLY A 451 -0.28 20.09 -6.78
CA GLY A 451 0.97 20.20 -7.51
C GLY A 451 1.68 18.87 -7.64
N VAL A 452 2.76 18.90 -8.41
CA VAL A 452 3.69 17.78 -8.55
C VAL A 452 4.46 17.64 -7.24
N LEU A 453 4.48 16.43 -6.72
CA LEU A 453 5.15 16.10 -5.48
C LEU A 453 6.64 15.84 -5.70
N SER A 454 7.47 16.32 -4.79
CA SER A 454 8.91 16.06 -4.77
C SER A 454 9.35 15.58 -3.39
N GLN A 455 10.22 14.58 -3.37
CA GLN A 455 10.84 14.05 -2.14
C GLN A 455 12.00 14.94 -1.64
N THR A 456 12.42 15.91 -2.45
CA THR A 456 13.46 16.90 -2.11
C THR A 456 12.90 18.33 -2.17
N LEU A 457 13.55 19.23 -1.43
CA LEU A 457 13.23 20.64 -1.37
C LEU A 457 13.68 21.38 -2.63
#